data_AF-S8CIF1-F1
#
_entry.id   AF-S8CIF1-F1
#
_cell.length_a   1.000
_cell.length_b   1.000
_cell.length_c   1.000
_cell.angle_alpha   90.00
_cell.angle_beta   90.00
_cell.angle_gamma   90.00
#
_symmetry.space_group_name_H-M   'P 1'
#
loop_
_entity.id
_entity.type
_entity.pdbx_description
1 polymer ?
#
loop_
_entity_poly.entity_id
_entity_poly.type
_entity_poly.pdbx_seq_one_letter_code
_entity_poly.pdbx_strand_id
1 'polypeptide(L)'
;VSKKESSSTSMEDDSLGFGVDLVSAARKNLGLFKTVADNHWLHQDSAIAEAIRRYDEVWMPLLAHLSTGPNPPLILPPLDVEWVWFCHSLDPVNYKQYCDSRFSKLISKTAIFDEENREYALNRSKRMWEAEFPAEPFEAADADDDVAAAFPPSNRNLSDRVSKQTEIYYKRFSEPSKQQRPFSSGGGSSLRQSMSFTWNDLLRAPSLSSCKEFNNGRLMRVHASITPPVEASYLLRCVPDRVTDDSGAMISDVYLKMNRHRPQSGRWLTRTVVDHAARECFVIRMRVGVGFWRWGGEVPKAVGREDRIIEIRQGAWSYVYGSTSIGRAPEKIVGTATPREPPEGYQFSWSFSTRNELFMQWDHPPSSPSVSALRLQFKTSSSEKTTVELLPGRQRQYRVRKPNPETAPDEDDGFITMIRFSDESPYGKATALLNWKHLVVDYLPEEDTVLVLLLCLAILRGISVMKREDVGNLLMRRRVQVSPDCGSVILHPSSQPPHPPPCAQPWYWNPNSVMAAAQEKGHFAVAASSPVEGSDELYRTGII
;
A
#
# COMPACT_ATOMS: atom_id res chain seq x y z
N VAL A 1 28.03 -5.33 -45.54
CA VAL A 1 26.84 -4.47 -45.73
C VAL A 1 26.12 -4.40 -44.39
N SER A 2 26.06 -3.21 -43.84
CA SER A 2 25.99 -2.92 -42.40
C SER A 2 24.62 -3.20 -41.76
N LYS A 3 24.63 -3.90 -40.62
CA LYS A 3 23.54 -3.91 -39.64
C LYS A 3 23.58 -2.60 -38.86
N LYS A 4 22.47 -1.87 -38.85
CA LYS A 4 22.30 -0.61 -38.12
C LYS A 4 21.68 -0.94 -36.76
N GLU A 5 22.49 -0.93 -35.70
CA GLU A 5 22.02 -0.90 -34.32
C GLU A 5 21.48 0.50 -34.03
N SER A 6 20.23 0.58 -33.58
CA SER A 6 19.66 1.81 -33.01
C SER A 6 19.39 1.58 -31.53
N SER A 7 20.31 2.09 -30.72
CA SER A 7 20.16 2.31 -29.28
C SER A 7 19.05 3.34 -29.04
N SER A 8 17.99 2.96 -28.31
CA SER A 8 17.05 3.90 -27.69
C SER A 8 16.98 3.64 -26.20
N THR A 9 17.72 4.45 -25.46
CA THR A 9 17.72 4.58 -24.00
C THR A 9 16.35 5.08 -23.54
N SER A 10 15.58 4.26 -22.81
CA SER A 10 14.38 4.71 -22.10
C SER A 10 14.68 4.75 -20.61
N MET A 11 14.62 5.96 -20.03
CA MET A 11 14.75 6.19 -18.60
C MET A 11 13.54 5.59 -17.87
N GLU A 12 13.81 4.59 -17.04
CA GLU A 12 12.86 3.98 -16.12
C GLU A 12 12.57 4.95 -14.97
N ASP A 13 11.29 5.25 -14.75
CA ASP A 13 10.79 6.15 -13.71
C ASP A 13 10.60 5.35 -12.41
N ASP A 14 11.50 5.61 -11.46
CA ASP A 14 11.78 4.86 -10.23
C ASP A 14 10.71 5.13 -9.15
N SER A 15 9.62 4.34 -9.12
CA SER A 15 8.66 4.39 -8.02
C SER A 15 9.20 3.65 -6.78
N LEU A 16 9.62 4.41 -5.76
CA LEU A 16 10.13 3.91 -4.47
C LEU A 16 9.04 3.21 -3.64
N GLY A 17 8.79 1.93 -3.91
CA GLY A 17 8.03 1.05 -3.04
C GLY A 17 8.90 0.57 -1.86
N PHE A 18 8.49 0.86 -0.62
CA PHE A 18 9.14 0.25 0.55
C PHE A 18 8.62 -1.17 0.74
N GLY A 19 9.41 -2.18 0.36
CA GLY A 19 9.08 -3.61 0.51
C GLY A 19 9.09 -4.13 1.95
N VAL A 20 8.76 -3.30 2.94
CA VAL A 20 8.94 -3.57 4.37
C VAL A 20 7.75 -3.04 5.17
N ASP A 21 7.13 -3.89 6.01
CA ASP A 21 6.17 -3.46 7.03
C ASP A 21 6.89 -2.57 8.05
N LEU A 22 6.66 -1.27 7.96
CA LEU A 22 7.31 -0.26 8.80
C LEU A 22 6.96 -0.41 10.28
N VAL A 23 5.77 -0.91 10.63
CA VAL A 23 5.36 -1.10 12.03
C VAL A 23 6.11 -2.28 12.62
N SER A 24 6.15 -3.41 11.90
CA SER A 24 6.93 -4.59 12.31
C SER A 24 8.44 -4.27 12.36
N ALA A 25 8.97 -3.58 11.35
CA ALA A 25 10.36 -3.14 11.31
C ALA A 25 10.71 -2.18 12.46
N ALA A 26 9.83 -1.23 12.79
CA ALA A 26 10.02 -0.31 13.90
C ALA A 26 10.01 -1.04 15.25
N ARG A 27 9.08 -1.99 15.46
CA ARG A 27 9.03 -2.82 16.68
C ARG A 27 10.29 -3.68 16.82
N LYS A 28 10.78 -4.25 15.71
CA LYS A 28 12.03 -5.03 15.68
C LYS A 28 13.24 -4.18 16.06
N ASN A 29 13.37 -3.00 15.45
CA ASN A 29 14.45 -2.06 15.81
C ASN A 29 14.37 -1.66 17.29
N LEU A 30 13.16 -1.38 17.81
CA LEU A 30 12.97 -1.11 19.24
C LEU A 30 13.37 -2.29 20.14
N GLY A 31 13.09 -3.52 19.71
CA GLY A 31 13.55 -4.74 20.39
C GLY A 31 15.08 -4.82 20.44
N LEU A 32 15.74 -4.68 19.29
CA LEU A 32 17.20 -4.64 19.19
C LEU A 32 17.81 -3.57 20.10
N PHE A 33 17.26 -2.36 20.11
CA PHE A 33 17.79 -1.27 20.94
C PHE A 33 17.70 -1.56 22.44
N LYS A 34 16.61 -2.20 22.88
CA LYS A 34 16.48 -2.64 24.28
C LYS A 34 17.50 -3.71 24.61
N THR A 35 17.60 -4.74 23.77
CA THR A 35 18.58 -5.82 23.95
C THR A 35 20.00 -5.29 24.03
N VAL A 36 20.41 -4.36 23.17
CA VAL A 36 21.75 -3.74 23.22
C VAL A 36 21.93 -2.88 24.47
N ALA A 37 20.91 -2.12 24.87
CA ALA A 37 20.97 -1.31 26.09
C ALA A 37 21.13 -2.17 27.36
N ASP A 38 20.48 -3.34 27.41
CA ASP A 38 20.54 -4.25 28.55
C ASP A 38 21.89 -5.01 28.65
N ASN A 39 22.56 -5.23 27.52
CA ASN A 39 23.84 -5.94 27.44
C ASN A 39 25.04 -5.00 27.63
N HIS A 40 25.46 -4.79 28.88
CA HIS A 40 26.47 -3.79 29.28
C HIS A 40 27.87 -4.00 28.69
N TRP A 41 28.22 -5.24 28.34
CA TRP A 41 29.50 -5.56 27.70
C TRP A 41 29.64 -4.92 26.31
N LEU A 42 28.55 -4.76 25.56
CA LEU A 42 28.53 -4.11 24.23
C LEU A 42 28.81 -2.59 24.27
N HIS A 43 28.91 -2.00 25.46
CA HIS A 43 29.20 -0.58 25.65
C HIS A 43 30.68 -0.33 25.87
N GLN A 44 31.49 -1.39 26.03
CA GLN A 44 32.93 -1.29 26.18
C GLN A 44 33.60 -1.07 24.82
N ASP A 45 34.61 -0.20 24.78
CA ASP A 45 35.35 0.11 23.54
C ASP A 45 36.02 -1.15 22.96
N SER A 46 36.49 -2.06 23.82
CA SER A 46 37.05 -3.37 23.46
C SER A 46 36.04 -4.25 22.72
N ALA A 47 34.84 -4.40 23.27
CA ALA A 47 33.76 -5.16 22.66
C ALA A 47 33.27 -4.53 21.35
N ILE A 48 33.22 -3.20 21.25
CA ILE A 48 32.85 -2.50 20.02
C ILE A 48 33.90 -2.73 18.93
N ALA A 49 35.19 -2.66 19.27
CA ALA A 49 36.28 -2.94 18.34
C ALA A 49 36.20 -4.37 17.79
N GLU A 50 35.96 -5.35 18.68
CA GLU A 50 35.81 -6.75 18.27
C GLU A 50 34.53 -6.98 17.44
N ALA A 51 33.41 -6.37 17.81
CA ALA A 51 32.18 -6.43 17.01
C ALA A 51 32.37 -5.87 15.60
N ILE A 52 33.14 -4.79 15.46
CA ILE A 52 33.49 -4.21 14.15
C ILE A 52 34.38 -5.17 13.36
N ARG A 53 35.37 -5.80 13.99
CA ARG A 53 36.23 -6.80 13.34
C ARG A 53 35.40 -8.01 12.87
N ARG A 54 34.55 -8.57 13.72
CA ARG A 54 33.64 -9.69 13.38
C ARG A 54 32.67 -9.31 12.27
N TYR A 55 32.16 -8.09 12.28
CA TYR A 55 31.33 -7.57 11.18
C TYR A 55 32.12 -7.50 9.85
N ASP A 56 33.33 -6.95 9.90
CA ASP A 56 34.14 -6.62 8.74
C ASP A 56 34.81 -7.85 8.10
N GLU A 57 35.39 -8.73 8.92
CA GLU A 57 36.23 -9.85 8.49
C GLU A 57 35.47 -11.18 8.40
N VAL A 58 34.36 -11.33 9.12
CA VAL A 58 33.65 -12.61 9.23
C VAL A 58 32.27 -12.53 8.57
N TRP A 59 31.39 -11.67 9.09
CA TRP A 59 29.98 -11.65 8.68
C TRP A 59 29.75 -11.14 7.26
N MET A 60 30.35 -10.01 6.90
CA MET A 60 30.14 -9.41 5.58
C MET A 60 30.71 -10.27 4.44
N PRO A 61 31.91 -10.88 4.56
CA PRO A 61 32.38 -11.87 3.59
C PRO A 61 31.46 -13.09 3.49
N LEU A 62 30.98 -13.66 4.60
CA LEU A 62 30.05 -14.79 4.58
C LEU A 62 28.76 -14.46 3.81
N LEU A 63 28.16 -13.30 4.08
CA LEU A 63 26.99 -12.81 3.35
C LEU A 63 27.26 -12.59 1.87
N ALA A 64 28.43 -12.04 1.53
CA ALA A 64 28.83 -11.81 0.14
C ALA A 64 28.86 -13.12 -0.65
N HIS A 65 29.44 -14.18 -0.08
CA HIS A 65 29.47 -15.51 -0.70
C HIS A 65 28.06 -16.11 -0.87
N LEU A 66 27.22 -16.02 0.16
CA LEU A 66 25.87 -16.58 0.14
C LEU A 66 24.90 -15.82 -0.78
N SER A 67 25.15 -14.53 -1.01
CA SER A 67 24.35 -13.66 -1.89
C SER A 67 24.71 -13.80 -3.38
N THR A 68 25.23 -14.96 -3.80
CA THR A 68 25.54 -15.28 -5.22
C THR A 68 24.44 -16.11 -5.90
N GLY A 69 23.51 -16.68 -5.12
CA GLY A 69 22.36 -17.43 -5.61
C GLY A 69 21.11 -16.56 -5.90
N PRO A 70 20.08 -17.13 -6.56
CA PRO A 70 18.86 -16.40 -6.95
C PRO A 70 17.96 -16.00 -5.77
N ASN A 71 18.19 -16.53 -4.57
CA ASN A 71 17.39 -16.26 -3.37
C ASN A 71 18.26 -15.60 -2.28
N PRO A 72 17.75 -14.59 -1.55
CA PRO A 72 18.47 -14.00 -0.43
C PRO A 72 18.69 -15.04 0.67
N PRO A 73 19.87 -15.07 1.32
CA PRO A 73 20.14 -16.00 2.40
C PRO A 73 19.26 -15.69 3.63
N LEU A 74 18.52 -16.70 4.09
CA LEU A 74 17.70 -16.63 5.31
C LEU A 74 18.58 -16.86 6.54
N ILE A 75 19.39 -15.86 6.88
CA ILE A 75 20.39 -15.90 7.97
C ILE A 75 20.32 -14.61 8.79
N LEU A 76 20.72 -14.67 10.06
CA LEU A 76 20.76 -13.56 11.00
C LEU A 76 22.12 -13.51 11.72
N PRO A 77 22.69 -12.30 11.89
CA PRO A 77 23.95 -12.13 12.60
C PRO A 77 23.80 -12.37 14.11
N PRO A 78 24.91 -12.63 14.81
CA PRO A 78 25.03 -12.42 16.26
C PRO A 78 24.65 -10.99 16.67
N LEU A 79 24.32 -10.78 17.95
CA LEU A 79 23.81 -9.49 18.46
C LEU A 79 24.77 -8.31 18.20
N ASP A 80 26.05 -8.49 18.49
CA ASP A 80 27.10 -7.46 18.34
C ASP A 80 27.30 -7.07 16.87
N VAL A 81 27.32 -8.08 15.99
CA VAL A 81 27.39 -7.90 14.54
C VAL A 81 26.11 -7.27 13.98
N GLU A 82 24.92 -7.64 14.50
CA GLU A 82 23.64 -7.03 14.14
C GLU A 82 23.66 -5.54 14.45
N TRP A 83 24.24 -5.18 15.59
CA TRP A 83 24.36 -3.82 16.07
C TRP A 83 25.28 -2.96 15.19
N VAL A 84 26.48 -3.46 14.89
CA VAL A 84 27.41 -2.78 13.97
C VAL A 84 26.79 -2.62 12.59
N TRP A 85 26.13 -3.65 12.07
CA TRP A 85 25.49 -3.60 10.76
C TRP A 85 24.34 -2.58 10.72
N PHE A 86 23.52 -2.53 11.78
CA PHE A 86 22.49 -1.51 11.95
C PHE A 86 23.11 -0.10 11.93
N CYS A 87 24.13 0.13 12.75
CA CYS A 87 24.81 1.42 12.85
C CYS A 87 25.39 1.84 11.50
N HIS A 88 26.04 0.93 10.76
CA HIS A 88 26.61 1.20 9.45
C HIS A 88 25.54 1.61 8.43
N SER A 89 24.38 0.93 8.45
CA SER A 89 23.24 1.21 7.55
C SER A 89 22.56 2.56 7.78
N LEU A 90 22.82 3.25 8.90
CA LEU A 90 22.34 4.63 9.13
C LEU A 90 23.04 5.68 8.23
N ASP A 91 24.11 5.29 7.54
CA ASP A 91 24.80 6.11 6.53
C ASP A 91 24.82 5.32 5.22
N PRO A 92 23.75 5.42 4.40
CA PRO A 92 23.61 4.63 3.20
C PRO A 92 24.71 4.92 2.17
N VAL A 93 25.30 6.12 2.19
CA VAL A 93 26.39 6.50 1.28
C VAL A 93 27.67 5.75 1.63
N ASN A 94 28.07 5.78 2.90
CA ASN A 94 29.25 5.07 3.36
C ASN A 94 29.08 3.54 3.29
N TYR A 95 27.89 3.04 3.64
CA TYR A 95 27.57 1.61 3.54
C TYR A 95 27.66 1.09 2.09
N LYS A 96 27.12 1.85 1.13
CA LYS A 96 27.22 1.50 -0.29
C LYS A 96 28.69 1.50 -0.75
N GLN A 97 29.46 2.54 -0.43
CA GLN A 97 30.89 2.61 -0.78
C GLN A 97 31.69 1.44 -0.19
N TYR A 98 31.43 1.08 1.07
CA TYR A 98 32.02 -0.09 1.71
C TYR A 98 31.69 -1.38 0.94
N CYS A 99 30.42 -1.62 0.62
CA CYS A 99 30.00 -2.81 -0.11
C CYS A 99 30.59 -2.87 -1.53
N ASP A 100 30.59 -1.75 -2.24
CA ASP A 100 31.13 -1.63 -3.59
C ASP A 100 32.65 -1.88 -3.60
N SER A 101 33.39 -1.28 -2.66
CA SER A 101 34.86 -1.41 -2.59
C SER A 101 35.34 -2.82 -2.23
N ARG A 102 34.60 -3.53 -1.38
CA ARG A 102 35.04 -4.82 -0.82
C ARG A 102 34.43 -6.04 -1.51
N PHE A 103 33.20 -5.92 -2.02
CA PHE A 103 32.45 -7.05 -2.58
C PHE A 103 31.94 -6.80 -3.99
N SER A 104 32.17 -5.60 -4.55
CA SER A 104 31.67 -5.18 -5.87
C SER A 104 30.15 -5.32 -6.04
N LYS A 105 29.40 -5.34 -4.93
CA LYS A 105 27.94 -5.44 -4.91
C LYS A 105 27.37 -4.94 -3.59
N LEU A 106 26.15 -4.39 -3.63
CA LEU A 106 25.42 -4.00 -2.44
C LEU A 106 24.85 -5.24 -1.73
N ILE A 107 25.27 -5.43 -0.47
CA ILE A 107 24.73 -6.50 0.38
C ILE A 107 23.45 -5.99 1.04
N SER A 108 22.32 -6.64 0.76
CA SER A 108 21.01 -6.27 1.30
C SER A 108 20.73 -6.99 2.62
N LYS A 109 20.10 -6.29 3.58
CA LYS A 109 19.69 -6.89 4.86
C LYS A 109 18.41 -7.71 4.66
N THR A 110 18.46 -9.01 4.94
CA THR A 110 17.28 -9.89 4.84
C THR A 110 16.24 -9.51 5.90
N ALA A 111 15.01 -9.29 5.46
CA ALA A 111 13.91 -8.85 6.31
C ALA A 111 13.10 -10.06 6.81
N ILE A 112 13.53 -10.64 7.94
CA ILE A 112 12.83 -11.74 8.62
C ILE A 112 11.96 -11.16 9.73
N PHE A 113 10.63 -11.35 9.64
CA PHE A 113 9.63 -10.68 10.48
C PHE A 113 8.81 -11.61 11.37
N ASP A 114 8.74 -12.91 11.08
CA ASP A 114 8.10 -13.88 11.95
C ASP A 114 9.14 -14.55 12.89
N GLU A 115 8.67 -14.91 14.10
CA GLU A 115 9.54 -15.37 15.19
C GLU A 115 10.07 -16.80 14.92
N GLU A 116 9.29 -17.64 14.24
CA GLU A 116 9.66 -19.03 13.91
C GLU A 116 10.80 -19.07 12.87
N ASN A 117 10.73 -18.23 11.83
CA ASN A 117 11.81 -18.06 10.87
C ASN A 117 13.01 -17.33 11.48
N ARG A 118 12.83 -16.53 12.53
CA ARG A 118 13.95 -15.91 13.26
C ARG A 118 14.79 -16.96 13.98
N GLU A 119 14.16 -17.86 14.75
CA GLU A 119 14.87 -18.95 15.43
C GLU A 119 15.54 -19.89 14.43
N TYR A 120 14.83 -20.27 13.37
CA TYR A 120 15.38 -21.09 12.29
C TYR A 120 16.59 -20.41 11.62
N ALA A 121 16.49 -19.11 11.31
CA ALA A 121 17.58 -18.35 10.69
C ALA A 121 18.80 -18.22 11.62
N LEU A 122 18.60 -17.97 12.91
CA LEU A 122 19.69 -17.93 13.90
C LEU A 122 20.41 -19.28 14.00
N ASN A 123 19.66 -20.37 14.15
CA ASN A 123 20.22 -21.73 14.21
C ASN A 123 20.98 -22.11 12.93
N ARG A 124 20.45 -21.72 11.77
CA ARG A 124 21.12 -21.90 10.48
C ARG A 124 22.41 -21.09 10.40
N SER A 125 22.39 -19.83 10.85
CA SER A 125 23.54 -18.92 10.84
C SER A 125 24.66 -19.44 11.73
N LYS A 126 24.32 -19.90 12.94
CA LYS A 126 25.26 -20.49 13.87
C LYS A 126 25.99 -21.69 13.28
N ARG A 127 25.28 -22.63 12.65
CA ARG A 127 25.89 -23.80 12.00
C ARG A 127 26.86 -23.42 10.87
N MET A 128 26.52 -22.41 10.07
CA MET A 128 27.38 -21.96 8.97
C MET A 128 28.60 -21.20 9.50
N TRP A 129 28.41 -20.37 10.52
CA TRP A 129 29.49 -19.66 11.20
C TRP A 129 30.49 -20.64 11.82
N GLU A 130 30.02 -21.63 12.57
CA GLU A 130 30.87 -22.66 13.19
C GLU A 130 31.60 -23.53 12.16
N ALA A 131 31.00 -23.75 10.99
CA ALA A 131 31.61 -24.52 9.91
C ALA A 131 32.71 -23.73 9.17
N GLU A 132 32.46 -22.45 8.88
CA GLU A 132 33.37 -21.61 8.09
C GLU A 132 34.47 -20.96 8.95
N PHE A 133 34.15 -20.68 10.23
CA PHE A 133 35.02 -19.98 11.17
C PHE A 133 35.08 -20.72 12.52
N PRO A 134 35.67 -21.93 12.58
CA PRO A 134 35.67 -22.76 13.80
C PRO A 134 36.47 -22.17 14.96
N ALA A 135 37.35 -21.20 14.70
CA ALA A 135 38.11 -20.48 15.72
C ALA A 135 37.34 -19.29 16.33
N GLU A 136 36.19 -18.92 15.76
CA GLU A 136 35.42 -17.73 16.12
C GLU A 136 34.07 -18.13 16.72
N PRO A 137 33.79 -17.84 18.00
CA PRO A 137 32.50 -18.18 18.59
C PRO A 137 31.36 -17.38 17.92
N PHE A 138 30.17 -17.96 17.83
CA PHE A 138 29.00 -17.28 17.26
C PHE A 138 28.46 -16.20 18.20
N GLU A 139 28.34 -16.48 19.49
CA GLU A 139 28.03 -15.47 20.51
C GLU A 139 29.34 -14.89 21.03
N ALA A 140 29.47 -13.56 21.03
CA ALA A 140 30.61 -12.93 21.69
C ALA A 140 30.47 -13.10 23.22
N ALA A 141 31.55 -13.50 23.86
CA ALA A 141 31.66 -13.55 25.32
C ALA A 141 32.16 -12.20 25.85
N ASP A 142 31.97 -11.94 27.14
CA ASP A 142 32.63 -10.83 27.84
C ASP A 142 34.14 -10.93 27.61
N ALA A 143 34.69 -10.04 26.79
CA ALA A 143 36.10 -10.05 26.45
C ALA A 143 36.93 -9.58 27.65
N ASP A 144 37.99 -10.31 28.00
CA ASP A 144 39.02 -9.78 28.91
C ASP A 144 39.73 -8.60 28.23
N ASP A 145 39.90 -7.50 28.97
CA ASP A 145 40.45 -6.23 28.46
C ASP A 145 41.84 -6.36 27.79
N ASP A 146 42.58 -7.43 28.10
CA ASP A 146 43.95 -7.66 27.61
C ASP A 146 44.04 -8.11 26.14
N VAL A 147 42.96 -8.62 25.54
CA VAL A 147 42.99 -9.14 24.14
C VAL A 147 42.60 -8.08 23.09
N ALA A 148 41.92 -7.01 23.51
CA ALA A 148 41.35 -5.99 22.61
C ALA A 148 42.35 -4.94 22.11
N ALA A 149 43.55 -4.87 22.70
CA ALA A 149 44.58 -3.90 22.33
C ALA A 149 45.34 -4.24 21.01
N ALA A 150 45.10 -5.41 20.41
CA ALA A 150 45.90 -5.92 19.30
C ALA A 150 45.44 -5.47 17.88
N PHE A 151 44.20 -4.98 17.74
CA PHE A 151 43.62 -4.69 16.42
C PHE A 151 43.00 -3.28 16.36
N PRO A 152 43.73 -2.26 15.86
CA PRO A 152 43.14 -0.94 15.67
C PRO A 152 42.02 -1.01 14.61
N PRO A 153 40.87 -0.33 14.81
CA PRO A 153 39.74 -0.45 13.91
C PRO A 153 40.11 0.01 12.50
N SER A 154 40.00 -0.89 11.54
CA SER A 154 40.26 -0.67 10.10
C SER A 154 39.42 0.49 9.54
N ASN A 155 38.30 0.83 10.19
CA ASN A 155 37.38 1.90 9.80
C ASN A 155 37.03 2.80 11.00
N ARG A 156 37.88 3.81 11.26
CA ARG A 156 37.69 4.79 12.35
C ARG A 156 36.32 5.49 12.31
N ASN A 157 35.81 5.80 11.12
CA ASN A 157 34.51 6.46 10.95
C ASN A 157 33.35 5.55 11.40
N LEU A 158 33.44 4.24 11.18
CA LEU A 158 32.45 3.28 11.67
C LEU A 158 32.55 3.10 13.18
N SER A 159 33.77 3.04 13.72
CA SER A 159 34.03 2.96 15.16
C SER A 159 33.43 4.14 15.94
N ASP A 160 33.69 5.38 15.50
CA ASP A 160 33.14 6.58 16.12
C ASP A 160 31.61 6.59 16.09
N ARG A 161 31.02 6.09 15.00
CA ARG A 161 29.57 6.01 14.81
C ARG A 161 28.92 4.96 15.69
N VAL A 162 29.46 3.74 15.73
CA VAL A 162 28.94 2.66 16.58
C VAL A 162 29.00 3.11 18.03
N SER A 163 30.15 3.63 18.48
CA SER A 163 30.35 4.14 19.85
C SER A 163 29.35 5.24 20.22
N LYS A 164 29.21 6.26 19.35
CA LYS A 164 28.24 7.34 19.54
C LYS A 164 26.80 6.84 19.59
N GLN A 165 26.45 5.88 18.73
CA GLN A 165 25.09 5.37 18.65
C GLN A 165 24.74 4.47 19.83
N THR A 166 25.68 3.63 20.28
CA THR A 166 25.60 2.84 21.51
C THR A 166 25.36 3.75 22.71
N GLU A 167 26.15 4.82 22.86
CA GLU A 167 26.00 5.79 23.95
C GLU A 167 24.63 6.49 23.93
N ILE A 168 24.15 6.90 22.75
CA ILE A 168 22.85 7.55 22.59
C ILE A 168 21.71 6.63 23.05
N TYR A 169 21.72 5.36 22.61
CA TYR A 169 20.63 4.44 22.93
C TYR A 169 20.72 3.90 24.36
N TYR A 170 21.92 3.64 24.87
CA TYR A 170 22.15 3.34 26.27
C TYR A 170 21.53 4.43 27.16
N LYS A 171 21.86 5.70 26.92
CA LYS A 171 21.28 6.83 27.66
C LYS A 171 19.76 6.92 27.49
N ARG A 172 19.24 6.58 26.31
CA ARG A 172 17.80 6.67 26.00
C ARG A 172 16.95 5.58 26.67
N PHE A 173 17.52 4.40 26.89
CA PHE A 173 16.82 3.20 27.38
C PHE A 173 17.21 2.79 28.81
N SER A 174 18.37 3.22 29.31
CA SER A 174 18.85 2.99 30.69
C SER A 174 18.30 4.05 31.68
N GLU A 175 17.98 5.27 31.23
CA GLU A 175 17.34 6.28 32.08
C GLU A 175 15.81 6.18 32.06
N PRO A 176 15.12 6.18 33.22
CA PRO A 176 13.68 6.38 33.28
C PRO A 176 13.35 7.78 32.73
N SER A 177 12.80 7.81 31.52
CA SER A 177 12.07 8.92 30.91
C SER A 177 12.74 10.32 30.91
N LYS A 178 13.70 10.57 29.99
CA LYS A 178 14.01 11.95 29.53
C LYS A 178 14.28 12.07 28.02
N GLN A 179 13.85 13.21 27.48
CA GLN A 179 13.59 13.52 26.07
C GLN A 179 14.81 13.84 25.19
N GLN A 180 14.53 13.76 23.89
CA GLN A 180 15.35 13.93 22.69
C GLN A 180 16.24 15.19 22.64
N ARG A 181 17.45 15.03 22.05
CA ARG A 181 18.35 16.11 21.63
C ARG A 181 18.11 16.50 20.15
N PRO A 182 18.37 17.77 19.76
CA PRO A 182 18.09 18.28 18.41
C PRO A 182 19.15 17.90 17.35
N PHE A 183 18.70 17.80 16.10
CA PHE A 183 19.49 17.66 14.87
C PHE A 183 20.34 18.91 14.60
N SER A 184 21.57 18.74 14.10
CA SER A 184 22.44 19.79 13.58
C SER A 184 22.59 19.68 12.07
N SER A 185 22.21 20.71 11.31
CA SER A 185 22.53 20.87 9.89
C SER A 185 23.94 21.42 9.70
N GLY A 186 24.75 20.79 8.84
CA GLY A 186 26.06 21.29 8.45
C GLY A 186 26.00 22.25 7.26
N GLY A 187 26.87 23.26 7.25
CA GLY A 187 27.24 24.06 6.08
C GLY A 187 27.27 25.57 6.28
N GLY A 188 28.44 26.13 6.59
CA GLY A 188 28.85 27.46 6.13
C GLY A 188 28.16 28.71 6.69
N SER A 189 28.04 28.87 8.00
CA SER A 189 28.02 30.19 8.65
C SER A 189 28.53 30.05 10.08
N SER A 190 29.40 30.95 10.53
CA SER A 190 29.83 30.95 11.93
C SER A 190 28.64 31.36 12.80
N LEU A 191 27.96 30.34 13.35
CA LEU A 191 26.85 30.49 14.28
C LEU A 191 27.31 31.32 15.48
N ARG A 192 26.97 32.61 15.50
CA ARG A 192 27.40 33.53 16.57
C ARG A 192 26.71 33.25 17.91
N GLN A 193 25.50 32.70 17.88
CA GLN A 193 24.71 32.31 19.04
C GLN A 193 23.54 31.42 18.62
N SER A 194 23.15 30.48 19.47
CA SER A 194 21.94 29.64 19.30
C SER A 194 21.03 29.82 20.50
N MET A 195 19.72 29.83 20.24
CA MET A 195 18.67 29.79 21.26
C MET A 195 17.81 28.56 21.00
N SER A 196 17.64 27.72 22.00
CA SER A 196 16.81 26.53 21.92
C SER A 196 15.46 26.75 22.61
N PHE A 197 14.41 26.28 21.95
CA PHE A 197 13.09 26.10 22.54
C PHE A 197 12.88 24.59 22.67
N THR A 198 12.66 24.09 23.89
CA THR A 198 12.35 22.67 24.05
C THR A 198 10.85 22.47 23.90
N TRP A 199 10.45 21.31 23.36
CA TRP A 199 9.03 20.95 23.29
C TRP A 199 8.38 20.96 24.68
N ASN A 200 9.12 20.55 25.71
CA ASN A 200 8.68 20.61 27.10
C ASN A 200 8.43 22.03 27.64
N ASP A 201 9.25 23.00 27.26
CA ASP A 201 9.05 24.39 27.67
C ASP A 201 7.74 24.92 27.08
N LEU A 202 7.44 24.50 25.84
CA LEU A 202 6.23 24.89 25.12
C LEU A 202 4.98 24.16 25.62
N LEU A 203 5.09 22.89 26.02
CA LEU A 203 4.00 22.12 26.64
C LEU A 203 3.67 22.59 28.07
N ARG A 204 4.66 23.10 28.81
CA ARG A 204 4.47 23.63 30.18
C ARG A 204 4.09 25.11 30.19
N ALA A 205 4.21 25.80 29.06
CA ALA A 205 3.82 27.19 28.96
C ALA A 205 2.28 27.31 29.06
N PRO A 206 1.76 28.39 29.67
CA PRO A 206 0.32 28.63 29.81
C PRO A 206 -0.40 28.85 28.46
N SER A 207 0.36 28.93 27.37
CA SER A 207 -0.10 28.91 25.98
C SER A 207 0.87 28.05 25.17
N LEU A 208 0.48 27.53 24.01
CA LEU A 208 1.42 26.88 23.06
C LEU A 208 2.38 27.91 22.43
N SER A 209 2.90 28.83 23.23
CA SER A 209 3.88 29.82 22.85
C SER A 209 4.90 30.02 23.96
N SER A 210 6.16 30.14 23.57
CA SER A 210 7.29 30.35 24.48
C SER A 210 8.05 31.58 24.01
N CYS A 211 8.38 32.46 24.94
CA CYS A 211 9.12 33.68 24.67
C CYS A 211 10.45 33.68 25.43
N LYS A 212 11.56 33.96 24.74
CA LYS A 212 12.91 34.04 25.33
C LYS A 212 13.61 35.30 24.79
N GLU A 213 14.38 35.97 25.64
CA GLU A 213 15.12 37.17 25.27
C GLU A 213 16.44 36.81 24.56
N PHE A 214 16.70 37.45 23.43
CA PHE A 214 17.84 37.21 22.56
C PHE A 214 18.51 38.54 22.17
N ASN A 215 19.81 38.69 22.45
CA ASN A 215 20.63 39.87 22.11
C ASN A 215 20.01 41.25 22.46
N ASN A 216 20.49 41.84 23.56
CA ASN A 216 20.20 43.22 23.98
C ASN A 216 18.69 43.55 24.00
N GLY A 217 17.87 42.79 24.72
CA GLY A 217 16.46 43.14 24.94
C GLY A 217 15.46 42.69 23.88
N ARG A 218 15.86 42.02 22.79
CA ARG A 218 14.88 41.55 21.79
C ARG A 218 14.23 40.25 22.25
N LEU A 219 12.91 40.27 22.40
CA LEU A 219 12.13 39.07 22.73
C LEU A 219 11.84 38.26 21.47
N MET A 220 12.31 37.03 21.42
CA MET A 220 11.92 36.03 20.43
C MET A 220 10.74 35.22 20.98
N ARG A 221 9.67 35.10 20.20
CA ARG A 221 8.48 34.31 20.57
C ARG A 221 8.25 33.22 19.55
N VAL A 222 8.14 31.99 20.03
CA VAL A 222 7.75 30.82 19.23
C VAL A 222 6.32 30.46 19.58
N HIS A 223 5.52 30.16 18.57
CA HIS A 223 4.17 29.60 18.71
C HIS A 223 4.15 28.23 18.06
N ALA A 224 3.54 27.24 18.71
CA ALA A 224 3.16 25.99 18.09
C ALA A 224 1.64 25.94 17.96
N SER A 225 1.14 25.61 16.77
CA SER A 225 -0.26 25.22 16.59
C SER A 225 -0.28 23.70 16.49
N ILE A 226 -0.98 23.05 17.41
CA ILE A 226 -1.18 21.60 17.37
C ILE A 226 -2.64 21.38 17.00
N THR A 227 -2.88 21.01 15.75
CA THR A 227 -4.18 20.50 15.34
C THR A 227 -4.26 19.05 15.81
N PRO A 228 -5.31 18.63 16.53
CA PRO A 228 -5.53 17.20 16.79
C PRO A 228 -5.49 16.43 15.46
N PRO A 229 -4.94 15.21 15.42
CA PRO A 229 -5.02 14.39 14.21
C PRO A 229 -6.50 14.21 13.87
N VAL A 230 -6.88 14.63 12.68
CA VAL A 230 -8.22 14.42 12.13
C VAL A 230 -8.14 13.20 11.22
N GLU A 231 -9.08 12.28 11.37
CA GLU A 231 -9.19 11.12 10.50
C GLU A 231 -9.41 11.59 9.05
N ALA A 232 -8.53 11.15 8.15
CA ALA A 232 -8.63 11.48 6.74
C ALA A 232 -9.75 10.66 6.07
N SER A 233 -10.17 11.07 4.87
CA SER A 233 -11.06 10.24 4.07
C SER A 233 -10.38 8.93 3.66
N TYR A 234 -11.19 7.89 3.50
CA TYR A 234 -10.76 6.58 3.05
C TYR A 234 -10.72 6.55 1.53
N LEU A 235 -9.57 6.20 0.95
CA LEU A 235 -9.40 5.96 -0.49
C LEU A 235 -9.23 4.45 -0.75
N LEU A 236 -10.13 3.87 -1.54
CA LEU A 236 -10.07 2.49 -1.97
C LEU A 236 -10.05 2.38 -3.50
N ARG A 237 -9.27 1.44 -4.02
CA ARG A 237 -9.13 1.16 -5.46
C ARG A 237 -9.47 -0.30 -5.72
N CYS A 238 -10.37 -0.57 -6.65
CA CYS A 238 -10.74 -1.95 -7.01
C CYS A 238 -10.00 -2.37 -8.28
N VAL A 239 -8.99 -3.21 -8.14
CA VAL A 239 -8.09 -3.60 -9.23
C VAL A 239 -8.50 -4.94 -9.82
N PRO A 240 -8.40 -5.13 -11.15
CA PRO A 240 -8.62 -6.43 -11.78
C PRO A 240 -7.78 -7.56 -11.18
N ASP A 241 -8.40 -8.73 -11.01
CA ASP A 241 -7.73 -9.96 -10.59
C ASP A 241 -8.27 -11.17 -11.35
N ARG A 242 -7.69 -12.34 -11.08
CA ARG A 242 -8.04 -13.62 -11.69
C ARG A 242 -9.48 -14.04 -11.38
N VAL A 243 -10.06 -14.79 -12.30
CA VAL A 243 -11.39 -15.38 -12.13
C VAL A 243 -11.39 -16.38 -10.99
N THR A 244 -12.48 -16.41 -10.22
CA THR A 244 -12.70 -17.38 -9.14
C THR A 244 -13.87 -18.34 -9.43
N ASP A 245 -13.82 -19.51 -8.80
CA ASP A 245 -14.90 -20.49 -8.74
C ASP A 245 -15.88 -20.20 -7.60
N ASP A 246 -17.00 -20.91 -7.49
CA ASP A 246 -18.03 -20.69 -6.46
C ASP A 246 -17.47 -20.75 -5.02
N SER A 247 -16.38 -21.49 -4.78
CA SER A 247 -15.72 -21.57 -3.47
C SER A 247 -14.83 -20.36 -3.15
N GLY A 248 -14.61 -19.48 -4.13
CA GLY A 248 -13.71 -18.33 -4.03
C GLY A 248 -12.27 -18.66 -4.38
N ALA A 249 -11.96 -19.88 -4.82
CA ALA A 249 -10.63 -20.26 -5.28
C ALA A 249 -10.39 -19.74 -6.70
N MET A 250 -9.20 -19.21 -6.99
CA MET A 250 -8.85 -18.82 -8.35
C MET A 250 -8.89 -20.02 -9.29
N ILE A 251 -9.43 -19.82 -10.50
CA ILE A 251 -9.43 -20.84 -11.55
C ILE A 251 -7.97 -21.12 -11.94
N SER A 252 -7.48 -22.31 -11.63
CA SER A 252 -6.08 -22.68 -11.86
C SER A 252 -5.82 -24.17 -11.73
N ASP A 253 -4.79 -24.65 -12.44
CA ASP A 253 -4.33 -26.02 -12.33
C ASP A 253 -3.81 -26.38 -10.92
N VAL A 254 -3.35 -25.37 -10.16
CA VAL A 254 -2.92 -25.55 -8.77
C VAL A 254 -4.09 -26.02 -7.92
N TYR A 255 -5.21 -25.30 -7.96
CA TYR A 255 -6.41 -25.69 -7.22
C TYR A 255 -7.05 -26.97 -7.76
N LEU A 256 -7.00 -27.22 -9.08
CA LEU A 256 -7.42 -28.49 -9.65
C LEU A 256 -6.62 -29.66 -9.06
N LYS A 257 -5.29 -29.58 -9.02
CA LYS A 257 -4.42 -30.64 -8.44
C LYS A 257 -4.69 -30.82 -6.95
N MET A 258 -4.76 -29.73 -6.19
CA MET A 258 -5.08 -29.76 -4.75
C MET A 258 -6.44 -30.41 -4.47
N ASN A 259 -7.42 -30.18 -5.34
CA ASN A 259 -8.76 -30.75 -5.25
C ASN A 259 -8.89 -32.14 -5.90
N ARG A 260 -7.78 -32.89 -6.07
CA ARG A 260 -7.76 -34.23 -6.69
C ARG A 260 -8.41 -34.24 -8.08
N HIS A 261 -8.15 -33.20 -8.87
CA HIS A 261 -8.67 -32.98 -10.22
C HIS A 261 -10.20 -32.89 -10.30
N ARG A 262 -10.87 -32.55 -9.20
CA ARG A 262 -12.28 -32.18 -9.23
C ARG A 262 -12.45 -30.84 -9.96
N PRO A 263 -13.34 -30.75 -10.97
CA PRO A 263 -13.55 -29.51 -11.72
C PRO A 263 -14.01 -28.34 -10.85
N GLN A 264 -13.54 -27.14 -11.18
CA GLN A 264 -13.95 -25.90 -10.53
C GLN A 264 -15.25 -25.36 -11.13
N SER A 265 -16.31 -25.29 -10.32
CA SER A 265 -17.64 -24.81 -10.71
C SER A 265 -17.79 -23.30 -10.53
N GLY A 266 -18.52 -22.66 -11.44
CA GLY A 266 -18.84 -21.24 -11.38
C GLY A 266 -17.72 -20.35 -11.93
N ARG A 267 -18.09 -19.22 -12.50
CA ARG A 267 -17.15 -18.22 -13.02
C ARG A 267 -17.51 -16.86 -12.46
N TRP A 268 -16.57 -16.28 -11.73
CA TRP A 268 -16.72 -15.00 -11.06
C TRP A 268 -15.60 -14.06 -11.47
N LEU A 269 -15.96 -12.89 -11.99
CA LEU A 269 -14.99 -11.81 -12.16
C LEU A 269 -14.62 -11.27 -10.79
N THR A 270 -13.33 -11.06 -10.57
CA THR A 270 -12.83 -10.65 -9.26
C THR A 270 -12.14 -9.29 -9.34
N ARG A 271 -12.35 -8.47 -8.32
CA ARG A 271 -11.60 -7.24 -8.06
C ARG A 271 -11.00 -7.29 -6.67
N THR A 272 -9.70 -7.04 -6.57
CA THR A 272 -9.01 -6.88 -5.29
C THR A 272 -9.15 -5.42 -4.88
N VAL A 273 -9.68 -5.16 -3.68
CA VAL A 273 -9.83 -3.80 -3.17
C VAL A 273 -8.63 -3.50 -2.31
N VAL A 274 -7.88 -2.48 -2.70
CA VAL A 274 -6.71 -2.02 -1.97
C VAL A 274 -6.92 -0.63 -1.40
N ASP A 275 -6.35 -0.38 -0.23
CA ASP A 275 -6.32 0.95 0.37
C ASP A 275 -5.25 1.86 -0.25
N HIS A 276 -5.12 3.07 0.31
CA HIS A 276 -4.07 4.03 -0.04
C HIS A 276 -2.66 3.44 0.12
N ALA A 277 -2.44 2.52 1.05
CA ALA A 277 -1.16 1.84 1.28
C ALA A 277 -0.96 0.60 0.39
N ALA A 278 -1.84 0.37 -0.59
CA ALA A 278 -1.87 -0.81 -1.46
C ALA A 278 -2.06 -2.14 -0.70
N ARG A 279 -2.63 -2.11 0.51
CA ARG A 279 -2.96 -3.32 1.27
C ARG A 279 -4.31 -3.86 0.83
N GLU A 280 -4.40 -5.17 0.66
CA GLU A 280 -5.65 -5.84 0.32
C GLU A 280 -6.63 -5.78 1.50
N CYS A 281 -7.78 -5.15 1.30
CA CYS A 281 -8.79 -4.97 2.34
C CYS A 281 -10.06 -5.79 2.09
N PHE A 282 -10.46 -5.90 0.83
CA PHE A 282 -11.64 -6.65 0.41
C PHE A 282 -11.40 -7.36 -0.91
N VAL A 283 -12.22 -8.38 -1.18
CA VAL A 283 -12.33 -9.01 -2.49
C VAL A 283 -13.76 -8.88 -2.98
N ILE A 284 -13.96 -8.23 -4.12
CA ILE A 284 -15.27 -8.12 -4.77
C ILE A 284 -15.36 -9.19 -5.84
N ARG A 285 -16.48 -9.92 -5.86
CA ARG A 285 -16.73 -10.95 -6.86
C ARG A 285 -18.07 -10.69 -7.54
N MET A 286 -18.08 -10.83 -8.86
CA MET A 286 -19.27 -10.65 -9.70
C MET A 286 -19.56 -11.95 -10.44
N ARG A 287 -20.74 -12.53 -10.22
CA ARG A 287 -21.11 -13.81 -10.82
C ARG A 287 -21.38 -13.64 -12.32
N VAL A 288 -20.73 -14.46 -13.12
CA VAL A 288 -20.84 -14.43 -14.59
C VAL A 288 -21.35 -15.75 -15.14
N GLY A 289 -20.84 -16.87 -14.63
CA GLY A 289 -21.15 -18.19 -15.18
C GLY A 289 -21.36 -19.26 -14.13
N VAL A 290 -22.05 -20.33 -14.55
CA VAL A 290 -22.29 -21.56 -13.79
C VAL A 290 -21.71 -22.76 -14.53
N GLY A 291 -21.60 -23.88 -13.81
CA GLY A 291 -21.00 -25.11 -14.33
C GLY A 291 -19.48 -25.06 -14.30
N PHE A 292 -18.86 -26.10 -14.84
CA PHE A 292 -17.41 -26.25 -14.87
C PHE A 292 -16.94 -26.60 -16.28
N TRP A 293 -15.62 -26.57 -16.46
CA TRP A 293 -15.01 -26.97 -17.72
C TRP A 293 -14.49 -28.40 -17.62
N ARG A 294 -14.74 -29.21 -18.65
CA ARG A 294 -14.17 -30.56 -18.83
C ARG A 294 -13.90 -30.82 -20.30
N TRP A 295 -12.77 -31.44 -20.61
CA TRP A 295 -12.44 -31.89 -21.96
C TRP A 295 -13.53 -32.80 -22.53
N GLY A 296 -14.01 -32.50 -23.74
CA GLY A 296 -14.92 -33.37 -24.49
C GLY A 296 -16.42 -33.16 -24.29
N GLY A 297 -16.89 -32.12 -23.58
CA GLY A 297 -18.33 -31.81 -23.61
C GLY A 297 -18.89 -30.76 -22.64
N GLU A 298 -18.16 -30.35 -21.60
CA GLU A 298 -18.69 -29.39 -20.61
C GLU A 298 -17.94 -28.07 -20.67
N VAL A 299 -18.70 -27.00 -20.89
CA VAL A 299 -18.22 -25.62 -20.90
C VAL A 299 -19.09 -24.78 -19.95
N PRO A 300 -18.49 -23.86 -19.16
CA PRO A 300 -19.25 -22.95 -18.32
C PRO A 300 -20.21 -22.10 -19.16
N LYS A 301 -21.40 -21.83 -18.61
CA LYS A 301 -22.47 -21.06 -19.28
C LYS A 301 -22.80 -19.81 -18.49
N ALA A 302 -23.23 -18.76 -19.19
CA ALA A 302 -23.59 -17.50 -18.56
C ALA A 302 -24.82 -17.69 -17.65
N VAL A 303 -24.85 -16.99 -16.52
CA VAL A 303 -26.00 -17.00 -15.61
C VAL A 303 -27.13 -16.10 -16.11
N GLY A 304 -28.36 -16.40 -15.67
CA GLY A 304 -29.53 -15.54 -15.82
C GLY A 304 -29.33 -14.17 -15.18
N ARG A 305 -30.18 -13.20 -15.52
CA ARG A 305 -30.02 -11.80 -15.08
C ARG A 305 -30.04 -11.69 -13.55
N GLU A 306 -30.98 -12.36 -12.92
CA GLU A 306 -31.23 -12.47 -11.48
C GLU A 306 -30.04 -13.02 -10.69
N ASP A 307 -29.24 -13.88 -11.33
CA ASP A 307 -28.09 -14.54 -10.73
C ASP A 307 -26.78 -13.75 -10.88
N ARG A 308 -26.78 -12.62 -11.61
CA ARG A 308 -25.60 -11.75 -11.80
C ARG A 308 -25.32 -10.89 -10.57
N ILE A 309 -25.15 -11.54 -9.43
CA ILE A 309 -24.94 -10.89 -8.14
C ILE A 309 -23.51 -10.37 -7.98
N ILE A 310 -23.37 -9.37 -7.13
CA ILE A 310 -22.08 -8.85 -6.63
C ILE A 310 -21.98 -9.26 -5.17
N GLU A 311 -20.83 -9.76 -4.74
CA GLU A 311 -20.52 -10.00 -3.34
C GLU A 311 -19.20 -9.32 -2.95
N ILE A 312 -19.14 -8.82 -1.72
CA ILE A 312 -17.95 -8.24 -1.11
C ILE A 312 -17.52 -9.13 0.04
N ARG A 313 -16.27 -9.59 0.00
CA ARG A 313 -15.64 -10.41 1.03
C ARG A 313 -14.61 -9.57 1.77
N GLN A 314 -14.67 -9.58 3.11
CA GLN A 314 -13.74 -8.83 3.95
C GLN A 314 -12.45 -9.61 4.17
N GLY A 315 -11.31 -8.96 3.92
CA GLY A 315 -9.98 -9.51 4.15
C GLY A 315 -9.13 -9.59 2.87
N ALA A 316 -7.89 -10.05 3.06
CA ALA A 316 -6.91 -10.29 2.01
C ALA A 316 -7.03 -11.71 1.42
N TRP A 317 -6.40 -11.94 0.27
CA TRP A 317 -6.35 -13.26 -0.33
C TRP A 317 -5.59 -14.27 0.55
N SER A 318 -6.08 -15.50 0.61
CA SER A 318 -5.34 -16.63 1.17
C SER A 318 -4.54 -17.32 0.07
N TYR A 319 -3.24 -17.06 0.01
CA TYR A 319 -2.36 -17.58 -1.04
C TYR A 319 -1.93 -19.03 -0.78
N VAL A 320 -1.81 -19.81 -1.86
CA VAL A 320 -1.25 -21.17 -1.77
C VAL A 320 0.25 -21.08 -1.51
N TYR A 321 0.77 -21.91 -0.60
CA TYR A 321 2.20 -21.95 -0.29
C TYR A 321 3.05 -22.12 -1.56
N GLY A 322 4.08 -21.27 -1.71
CA GLY A 322 4.94 -21.26 -2.90
C GLY A 322 4.34 -20.54 -4.13
N SER A 323 3.15 -19.94 -4.04
CA SER A 323 2.56 -19.10 -5.08
C SER A 323 2.16 -17.74 -4.54
N THR A 324 2.70 -16.67 -5.12
CA THR A 324 2.32 -15.28 -4.79
C THR A 324 1.14 -14.77 -5.62
N SER A 325 0.59 -15.59 -6.52
CA SER A 325 -0.42 -15.16 -7.51
C SER A 325 -1.66 -16.05 -7.59
N ILE A 326 -1.69 -17.17 -6.87
CA ILE A 326 -2.83 -18.08 -6.81
C ILE A 326 -3.35 -18.12 -5.37
N GLY A 327 -4.58 -17.70 -5.18
CA GLY A 327 -5.19 -17.63 -3.86
C GLY A 327 -6.67 -17.97 -3.84
N ARG A 328 -7.23 -17.96 -2.63
CA ARG A 328 -8.65 -18.09 -2.34
C ARG A 328 -9.15 -16.81 -1.67
N ALA A 329 -10.31 -16.33 -2.12
CA ALA A 329 -10.96 -15.16 -1.55
C ALA A 329 -11.40 -15.44 -0.10
N PRO A 330 -11.46 -14.41 0.77
CA PRO A 330 -11.91 -14.58 2.15
C PRO A 330 -13.30 -15.23 2.25
N GLU A 331 -13.57 -15.98 3.32
CA GLU A 331 -14.87 -16.65 3.50
C GLU A 331 -15.98 -15.68 3.95
N LYS A 332 -15.63 -14.63 4.70
CA LYS A 332 -16.60 -13.68 5.28
C LYS A 332 -17.18 -12.75 4.22
N ILE A 333 -18.40 -13.03 3.77
CA ILE A 333 -19.20 -12.12 2.94
C ILE A 333 -19.78 -11.02 3.85
N VAL A 334 -19.51 -9.76 3.51
CA VAL A 334 -19.96 -8.59 4.28
C VAL A 334 -21.02 -7.76 3.56
N GLY A 335 -21.18 -7.95 2.25
CA GLY A 335 -22.30 -7.36 1.54
C GLY A 335 -22.54 -7.97 0.17
N THR A 336 -23.77 -7.83 -0.31
CA THR A 336 -24.17 -8.30 -1.63
C THR A 336 -25.05 -7.26 -2.33
N ALA A 337 -24.97 -7.24 -3.65
CA ALA A 337 -25.95 -6.58 -4.50
C ALA A 337 -26.59 -7.62 -5.42
N THR A 338 -27.91 -7.62 -5.45
CA THR A 338 -28.70 -8.53 -6.28
C THR A 338 -29.53 -7.70 -7.25
N PRO A 339 -29.48 -8.00 -8.56
CA PRO A 339 -30.30 -7.30 -9.53
C PRO A 339 -31.78 -7.63 -9.30
N ARG A 340 -32.63 -6.62 -9.48
CA ARG A 340 -34.10 -6.74 -9.36
C ARG A 340 -34.77 -6.29 -10.64
N GLU A 341 -36.04 -6.67 -10.78
CA GLU A 341 -36.89 -6.08 -11.80
C GLU A 341 -37.03 -4.58 -11.54
N PRO A 342 -36.75 -3.72 -12.53
CA PRO A 342 -36.85 -2.29 -12.33
C PRO A 342 -38.32 -1.87 -12.25
N PRO A 343 -38.66 -0.90 -11.37
CA PRO A 343 -39.98 -0.29 -11.36
C PRO A 343 -40.22 0.54 -12.63
N GLU A 344 -41.48 0.90 -12.89
CA GLU A 344 -41.84 1.72 -14.06
C GLU A 344 -41.01 3.01 -14.11
N GLY A 345 -40.47 3.32 -15.29
CA GLY A 345 -39.62 4.48 -15.52
C GLY A 345 -38.13 4.27 -15.25
N TYR A 346 -37.70 3.05 -14.87
CA TYR A 346 -36.29 2.70 -14.71
C TYR A 346 -35.89 1.50 -15.59
N GLN A 347 -34.63 1.46 -16.02
CA GLN A 347 -34.06 0.38 -16.82
C GLN A 347 -33.35 -0.67 -15.97
N PHE A 348 -32.77 -0.25 -14.84
CA PHE A 348 -32.03 -1.13 -13.94
C PHE A 348 -32.37 -0.86 -12.47
N SER A 349 -32.40 -1.95 -11.70
CA SER A 349 -32.57 -1.91 -10.25
C SER A 349 -31.64 -2.91 -9.57
N TRP A 350 -31.06 -2.48 -8.45
CA TRP A 350 -30.27 -3.32 -7.55
C TRP A 350 -30.82 -3.21 -6.12
N SER A 351 -30.94 -4.34 -5.43
CA SER A 351 -31.14 -4.37 -3.98
C SER A 351 -29.84 -4.75 -3.28
N PHE A 352 -29.44 -3.97 -2.28
CA PHE A 352 -28.25 -4.23 -1.48
C PHE A 352 -28.59 -4.96 -0.18
N SER A 353 -27.64 -5.74 0.34
CA SER A 353 -27.75 -6.39 1.66
C SER A 353 -27.94 -5.40 2.82
N THR A 354 -27.59 -4.12 2.61
CA THR A 354 -27.85 -2.99 3.52
C THR A 354 -29.31 -2.52 3.50
N ARG A 355 -30.20 -3.25 2.83
CA ARG A 355 -31.63 -2.92 2.61
C ARG A 355 -31.86 -1.62 1.85
N ASN A 356 -30.85 -1.16 1.12
CA ASN A 356 -30.96 0.00 0.25
C ASN A 356 -31.18 -0.44 -1.20
N GLU A 357 -31.80 0.41 -2.01
CA GLU A 357 -32.10 0.12 -3.41
C GLU A 357 -31.54 1.22 -4.31
N LEU A 358 -30.96 0.81 -5.45
CA LEU A 358 -30.46 1.70 -6.48
C LEU A 358 -31.28 1.49 -7.75
N PHE A 359 -31.80 2.58 -8.31
CA PHE A 359 -32.50 2.62 -9.59
C PHE A 359 -31.78 3.51 -10.58
N MET A 360 -31.72 3.08 -11.84
CA MET A 360 -30.95 3.76 -12.88
C MET A 360 -31.78 3.87 -14.17
N GLN A 361 -31.77 5.06 -14.77
CA GLN A 361 -32.48 5.37 -16.01
C GLN A 361 -31.68 6.35 -16.86
N TRP A 362 -31.74 6.19 -18.18
CA TRP A 362 -31.25 7.20 -19.11
C TRP A 362 -32.37 8.14 -19.56
N ASP A 363 -32.21 9.46 -19.40
CA ASP A 363 -33.31 10.41 -19.61
C ASP A 363 -33.74 10.53 -21.09
N HIS A 364 -32.80 10.39 -22.05
CA HIS A 364 -33.10 10.34 -23.49
C HIS A 364 -32.05 9.50 -24.21
N PRO A 365 -32.36 8.55 -25.10
CA PRO A 365 -31.31 7.83 -25.84
C PRO A 365 -30.66 8.75 -26.88
N PRO A 366 -29.31 8.94 -26.92
CA PRO A 366 -28.72 9.54 -28.11
C PRO A 366 -27.32 8.99 -28.47
N SER A 367 -26.86 9.45 -29.62
CA SER A 367 -25.60 9.19 -30.32
C SER A 367 -24.28 9.40 -29.54
N SER A 368 -24.32 9.76 -28.25
CA SER A 368 -23.28 9.48 -27.24
C SER A 368 -23.82 9.86 -25.85
N PRO A 369 -24.11 8.89 -24.96
CA PRO A 369 -24.73 9.18 -23.67
C PRO A 369 -23.67 9.60 -22.61
N SER A 370 -23.56 10.90 -22.33
CA SER A 370 -22.80 11.45 -21.17
C SER A 370 -23.54 11.21 -19.85
N VAL A 371 -22.86 10.78 -18.79
CA VAL A 371 -23.40 10.49 -17.43
C VAL A 371 -24.20 11.65 -16.84
N SER A 372 -24.06 12.86 -17.36
CA SER A 372 -24.94 13.99 -17.09
C SER A 372 -26.43 13.71 -17.37
N ALA A 373 -26.75 12.77 -18.26
CA ALA A 373 -28.12 12.33 -18.58
C ALA A 373 -28.51 11.00 -17.88
N LEU A 374 -27.66 10.50 -16.96
CA LEU A 374 -27.96 9.35 -16.11
C LEU A 374 -28.74 9.81 -14.89
N ARG A 375 -29.98 9.32 -14.76
CA ARG A 375 -30.78 9.48 -13.56
C ARG A 375 -30.50 8.35 -12.60
N LEU A 376 -30.06 8.69 -11.39
CA LEU A 376 -29.82 7.77 -10.29
C LEU A 376 -30.81 8.09 -9.16
N GLN A 377 -31.60 7.10 -8.75
CA GLN A 377 -32.41 7.20 -7.54
C GLN A 377 -31.90 6.19 -6.53
N PHE A 378 -31.57 6.66 -5.34
CA PHE A 378 -31.12 5.83 -4.25
C PHE A 378 -32.13 5.89 -3.10
N LYS A 379 -32.66 4.73 -2.71
CA LYS A 379 -33.64 4.61 -1.65
C LYS A 379 -32.99 3.98 -0.44
N THR A 380 -32.92 4.74 0.64
CA THR A 380 -32.38 4.29 1.92
C THR A 380 -33.45 3.68 2.80
N SER A 381 -33.07 2.67 3.58
CA SER A 381 -33.94 2.07 4.60
C SER A 381 -33.84 2.72 5.99
N SER A 382 -32.80 3.56 6.23
CA SER A 382 -32.55 4.17 7.54
C SER A 382 -33.25 5.52 7.69
N SER A 383 -34.03 5.67 8.76
CA SER A 383 -34.53 6.89 9.43
C SER A 383 -35.00 8.06 8.54
N GLU A 384 -36.23 8.53 8.77
CA GLU A 384 -36.84 9.72 8.10
C GLU A 384 -35.98 11.00 8.14
N LYS A 385 -34.94 11.04 8.98
CA LYS A 385 -34.09 12.23 9.21
C LYS A 385 -32.88 12.39 8.29
N THR A 386 -32.51 11.36 7.52
CA THR A 386 -31.34 11.45 6.63
C THR A 386 -31.65 10.95 5.23
N THR A 387 -31.51 11.83 4.24
CA THR A 387 -31.68 11.48 2.83
C THR A 387 -30.32 11.44 2.12
N VAL A 388 -30.21 10.58 1.11
CA VAL A 388 -28.98 10.40 0.33
C VAL A 388 -29.30 10.64 -1.14
N GLU A 389 -28.47 11.45 -1.79
CA GLU A 389 -28.59 11.76 -3.21
C GLU A 389 -27.28 11.41 -3.93
N LEU A 390 -27.40 10.84 -5.13
CA LEU A 390 -26.27 10.51 -6.00
C LEU A 390 -26.27 11.46 -7.18
N LEU A 391 -25.30 12.35 -7.24
CA LEU A 391 -25.20 13.35 -8.30
C LEU A 391 -24.10 13.00 -9.31
N PRO A 392 -24.40 13.00 -10.62
CA PRO A 392 -23.40 12.92 -11.67
C PRO A 392 -22.26 13.95 -11.52
N GLY A 393 -21.03 13.52 -11.80
CA GLY A 393 -19.84 14.35 -11.81
C GLY A 393 -19.25 14.66 -10.43
N ARG A 394 -18.19 15.48 -10.44
CA ARG A 394 -17.50 15.99 -9.25
C ARG A 394 -18.23 17.23 -8.70
N GLN A 395 -18.95 17.08 -7.59
CA GLN A 395 -19.77 18.12 -6.99
C GLN A 395 -19.15 18.65 -5.68
N ARG A 396 -19.66 19.81 -5.21
CA ARG A 396 -19.28 20.42 -3.92
C ARG A 396 -17.75 20.57 -3.77
N GLN A 397 -17.16 20.02 -2.70
CA GLN A 397 -15.73 20.09 -2.40
C GLN A 397 -14.83 19.40 -3.44
N TYR A 398 -15.38 18.48 -4.23
CA TYR A 398 -14.65 17.77 -5.29
C TYR A 398 -14.62 18.56 -6.61
N ARG A 399 -15.37 19.66 -6.70
CA ARG A 399 -15.48 20.45 -7.94
C ARG A 399 -14.12 21.05 -8.32
N VAL A 400 -13.64 20.69 -9.50
CA VAL A 400 -12.40 21.23 -10.06
C VAL A 400 -12.70 22.53 -10.82
N ARG A 401 -11.89 23.58 -10.62
CA ARG A 401 -11.98 24.82 -11.42
C ARG A 401 -11.42 24.54 -12.81
N LYS A 402 -12.26 24.62 -13.83
CA LYS A 402 -11.89 24.31 -15.21
C LYS A 402 -11.53 25.60 -15.96
N PRO A 403 -10.39 25.65 -16.68
CA PRO A 403 -10.04 26.79 -17.51
C PRO A 403 -10.87 26.85 -18.81
N ASN A 404 -11.44 25.73 -19.28
CA ASN A 404 -12.27 25.68 -20.49
C ASN A 404 -13.59 24.92 -20.24
N PRO A 405 -14.78 25.56 -20.36
CA PRO A 405 -16.07 24.91 -20.09
C PRO A 405 -16.49 23.84 -21.11
N GLU A 406 -15.96 23.87 -22.34
CA GLU A 406 -16.44 23.04 -23.44
C GLU A 406 -15.94 21.59 -23.41
N THR A 407 -14.76 21.31 -22.84
CA THR A 407 -14.23 19.95 -22.62
C THR A 407 -14.64 19.36 -21.26
N ALA A 408 -15.38 20.14 -20.46
CA ALA A 408 -15.77 19.80 -19.10
C ALA A 408 -16.67 18.54 -18.95
N PRO A 409 -17.62 18.23 -19.84
CA PRO A 409 -18.55 17.11 -19.64
C PRO A 409 -17.87 15.73 -19.67
N ASP A 410 -16.87 15.55 -20.53
CA ASP A 410 -16.22 14.25 -20.75
C ASP A 410 -15.29 13.87 -19.58
N GLU A 411 -14.67 14.84 -18.92
CA GLU A 411 -13.79 14.60 -17.76
C GLU A 411 -14.56 14.16 -16.50
N ASP A 412 -15.82 14.57 -16.38
CA ASP A 412 -16.68 14.23 -15.23
C ASP A 412 -17.50 12.95 -15.44
N ASP A 413 -17.52 12.40 -16.66
CA ASP A 413 -18.36 11.27 -17.07
C ASP A 413 -18.20 10.06 -16.11
N GLY A 414 -16.97 9.79 -15.67
CA GLY A 414 -16.66 8.68 -14.77
C GLY A 414 -17.01 8.88 -13.30
N PHE A 415 -17.47 10.07 -12.89
CA PHE A 415 -17.62 10.43 -11.48
C PHE A 415 -19.08 10.52 -11.03
N ILE A 416 -19.33 10.15 -9.77
CA ILE A 416 -20.59 10.39 -9.04
C ILE A 416 -20.24 10.85 -7.64
N THR A 417 -20.88 11.92 -7.17
CA THR A 417 -20.74 12.43 -5.80
C THR A 417 -21.94 11.99 -4.97
N MET A 418 -21.69 11.38 -3.81
CA MET A 418 -22.72 11.05 -2.83
C MET A 418 -22.89 12.21 -1.84
N ILE A 419 -24.13 12.68 -1.69
CA ILE A 419 -24.50 13.78 -0.80
C ILE A 419 -25.48 13.27 0.24
N ARG A 420 -25.17 13.50 1.52
CA ARG A 420 -26.09 13.25 2.64
C ARG A 420 -26.69 14.55 3.14
N PHE A 421 -28.01 14.55 3.31
CA PHE A 421 -28.74 15.62 3.97
C PHE A 421 -29.15 15.16 5.36
N SER A 422 -28.99 16.05 6.33
CA SER A 422 -29.36 15.84 7.73
C SER A 422 -29.74 17.19 8.36
N ASP A 423 -30.27 17.16 9.59
CA ASP A 423 -30.56 18.38 10.35
C ASP A 423 -29.32 19.27 10.54
N GLU A 424 -28.13 18.66 10.66
CA GLU A 424 -26.84 19.36 10.77
C GLU A 424 -26.31 19.87 9.42
N SER A 425 -26.77 19.30 8.31
CA SER A 425 -26.33 19.62 6.95
C SER A 425 -27.53 19.72 6.00
N PRO A 426 -28.43 20.71 6.20
CA PRO A 426 -29.66 20.82 5.40
C PRO A 426 -29.39 21.15 3.92
N TYR A 427 -28.21 21.69 3.62
CA TYR A 427 -27.76 21.96 2.25
C TYR A 427 -27.00 20.79 1.61
N GLY A 428 -26.85 19.68 2.33
CA GLY A 428 -26.15 18.48 1.89
C GLY A 428 -24.64 18.54 2.12
N LYS A 429 -24.08 17.49 2.74
CA LYS A 429 -22.65 17.25 2.90
C LYS A 429 -22.21 16.22 1.85
N ALA A 430 -21.17 16.52 1.07
CA ALA A 430 -20.57 15.52 0.19
C ALA A 430 -19.73 14.56 1.04
N THR A 431 -20.13 13.29 1.08
CA THR A 431 -19.55 12.29 1.96
C THR A 431 -18.79 11.19 1.22
N ALA A 432 -19.01 11.04 -0.08
CA ALA A 432 -18.17 10.21 -0.93
C ALA A 432 -18.09 10.72 -2.38
N LEU A 433 -17.00 10.35 -3.05
CA LEU A 433 -16.77 10.49 -4.48
C LEU A 433 -16.44 9.11 -5.07
N LEU A 434 -17.23 8.70 -6.05
CA LEU A 434 -17.09 7.44 -6.78
C LEU A 434 -16.56 7.75 -8.18
N ASN A 435 -15.45 7.14 -8.60
CA ASN A 435 -15.13 7.01 -10.01
C ASN A 435 -15.52 5.61 -10.47
N TRP A 436 -16.75 5.46 -10.96
CA TRP A 436 -17.31 4.17 -11.37
C TRP A 436 -16.59 3.56 -12.58
N LYS A 437 -15.96 4.41 -13.42
CA LYS A 437 -15.22 3.98 -14.61
C LYS A 437 -13.87 3.34 -14.26
N HIS A 438 -13.17 3.88 -13.26
CA HIS A 438 -11.86 3.40 -12.79
C HIS A 438 -11.96 2.56 -11.51
N LEU A 439 -13.16 2.41 -10.96
CA LEU A 439 -13.44 1.72 -9.69
C LEU A 439 -12.60 2.23 -8.51
N VAL A 440 -12.50 3.55 -8.39
CA VAL A 440 -11.85 4.23 -7.27
C VAL A 440 -12.93 4.93 -6.45
N VAL A 441 -12.88 4.82 -5.13
CA VAL A 441 -13.83 5.45 -4.22
C VAL A 441 -13.10 6.17 -3.10
N ASP A 442 -13.57 7.38 -2.77
CA ASP A 442 -13.08 8.23 -1.70
C ASP A 442 -14.27 8.60 -0.80
N TYR A 443 -14.21 8.37 0.50
CA TYR A 443 -15.34 8.59 1.39
C TYR A 443 -14.93 8.95 2.81
N LEU A 444 -15.80 9.69 3.51
CA LEU A 444 -15.58 10.09 4.89
C LEU A 444 -15.77 8.92 5.87
N PRO A 445 -15.14 8.94 7.06
CA PRO A 445 -15.26 7.87 8.05
C PRO A 445 -16.68 7.55 8.52
N GLU A 446 -17.60 8.49 8.34
CA GLU A 446 -19.01 8.29 8.68
C GLU A 446 -19.75 7.37 7.70
N GLU A 447 -19.18 7.09 6.53
CA GLU A 447 -19.81 6.26 5.50
C GLU A 447 -19.55 4.77 5.66
N ASP A 448 -20.55 3.97 5.27
CA ASP A 448 -20.41 2.52 5.22
C ASP A 448 -19.58 2.11 4.00
N THR A 449 -18.41 1.53 4.25
CA THR A 449 -17.47 1.10 3.22
C THR A 449 -18.09 0.10 2.22
N VAL A 450 -18.88 -0.85 2.73
CA VAL A 450 -19.50 -1.90 1.90
C VAL A 450 -20.54 -1.29 0.97
N LEU A 451 -21.34 -0.34 1.45
CA LEU A 451 -22.30 0.40 0.65
C LEU A 451 -21.63 1.19 -0.47
N VAL A 452 -20.57 1.94 -0.17
CA VAL A 452 -19.83 2.75 -1.15
C VAL A 452 -19.24 1.87 -2.27
N LEU A 453 -18.67 0.71 -1.92
CA LEU A 453 -18.16 -0.26 -2.89
C LEU A 453 -19.29 -0.90 -3.72
N LEU A 454 -20.38 -1.34 -3.10
CA LEU A 454 -21.54 -1.92 -3.81
C LEU A 454 -22.14 -0.91 -4.79
N LEU A 455 -22.29 0.35 -4.38
CA LEU A 455 -22.78 1.44 -5.24
C LEU A 455 -21.90 1.60 -6.49
N CYS A 456 -20.58 1.73 -6.29
CA CYS A 456 -19.62 1.92 -7.38
C CYS A 456 -19.74 0.79 -8.44
N LEU A 457 -19.78 -0.46 -7.98
CA LEU A 457 -19.84 -1.63 -8.87
C LEU A 457 -21.23 -1.81 -9.49
N ALA A 458 -22.30 -1.57 -8.75
CA ALA A 458 -23.66 -1.65 -9.28
C ALA A 458 -23.91 -0.60 -10.38
N ILE A 459 -23.38 0.62 -10.20
CA ILE A 459 -23.40 1.68 -11.22
C ILE A 459 -22.63 1.24 -12.46
N LEU A 460 -21.36 0.82 -12.30
CA LEU A 460 -20.56 0.36 -13.44
C LEU A 460 -21.27 -0.75 -14.21
N ARG A 461 -21.79 -1.76 -13.49
CA ARG A 461 -22.53 -2.88 -14.07
C ARG A 461 -23.80 -2.42 -14.79
N GLY A 462 -24.58 -1.53 -14.19
CA GLY A 462 -25.78 -0.97 -14.82
C GLY A 462 -25.44 -0.23 -16.11
N ILE A 463 -24.44 0.64 -16.09
CA ILE A 463 -24.01 1.42 -17.27
C ILE A 463 -23.47 0.48 -18.36
N SER A 464 -22.67 -0.54 -18.02
CA SER A 464 -22.16 -1.51 -19.01
C SER A 464 -23.28 -2.21 -19.77
N VAL A 465 -24.34 -2.64 -19.08
CA VAL A 465 -25.50 -3.27 -19.75
C VAL A 465 -26.28 -2.24 -20.57
N MET A 466 -26.51 -1.04 -20.02
CA MET A 466 -27.24 0.04 -20.71
C MET A 466 -26.57 0.47 -22.02
N LYS A 467 -25.24 0.63 -22.01
CA LYS A 467 -24.44 1.02 -23.18
C LYS A 467 -24.10 -0.16 -24.09
N ARG A 468 -24.29 -1.38 -23.60
CA ARG A 468 -23.82 -2.63 -24.22
C ARG A 468 -22.31 -2.67 -24.48
N GLU A 469 -21.54 -2.09 -23.56
CA GLU A 469 -20.09 -1.88 -23.70
C GLU A 469 -19.35 -2.18 -22.39
N ASP A 470 -18.10 -2.63 -22.49
CA ASP A 470 -17.22 -2.77 -21.33
C ASP A 470 -16.55 -1.42 -20.98
N VAL A 471 -17.33 -0.50 -20.43
CA VAL A 471 -16.91 0.87 -20.13
C VAL A 471 -15.89 1.00 -18.98
N GLY A 472 -15.72 -0.04 -18.15
CA GLY A 472 -14.86 -0.03 -16.95
C GLY A 472 -13.85 -1.17 -16.90
N ASN A 473 -13.52 -1.77 -18.05
CA ASN A 473 -12.57 -2.88 -18.17
C ASN A 473 -12.93 -4.08 -17.26
N LEU A 474 -14.21 -4.39 -17.10
CA LEU A 474 -14.71 -5.57 -16.37
C LEU A 474 -14.19 -6.88 -16.97
N LEU A 475 -13.93 -6.94 -18.28
CA LEU A 475 -13.39 -8.11 -18.97
C LEU A 475 -11.92 -8.41 -18.64
N MET A 476 -11.21 -7.49 -17.98
CA MET A 476 -9.86 -7.75 -17.51
C MET A 476 -9.89 -8.78 -16.37
N ARG A 477 -9.25 -9.94 -16.61
CA ARG A 477 -9.27 -11.16 -15.78
C ARG A 477 -7.88 -11.57 -15.28
N ARG A 478 -6.96 -10.62 -15.25
CA ARG A 478 -5.59 -10.81 -14.75
C ARG A 478 -5.33 -9.88 -13.58
N ARG A 479 -4.41 -10.31 -12.72
CA ARG A 479 -3.95 -9.49 -11.60
C ARG A 479 -3.22 -8.26 -12.10
N VAL A 480 -3.62 -7.13 -11.54
CA VAL A 480 -2.95 -5.84 -11.69
C VAL A 480 -2.43 -5.41 -10.32
N GLN A 481 -1.15 -5.06 -10.25
CA GLN A 481 -0.58 -4.42 -9.08
C GLN A 481 -0.73 -2.92 -9.20
N VAL A 482 -0.94 -2.25 -8.08
CA VAL A 482 -1.00 -0.79 -8.03
C VAL A 482 -0.11 -0.31 -6.90
N SER A 483 0.67 0.74 -7.16
CA SER A 483 1.54 1.36 -6.18
C SER A 483 0.74 2.01 -5.03
N PRO A 484 1.32 2.15 -3.83
CA PRO A 484 0.77 2.99 -2.79
C PRO A 484 0.48 4.41 -3.31
N ASP A 485 -0.64 5.00 -2.90
CA ASP A 485 -0.96 6.38 -3.24
C ASP A 485 -0.43 7.35 -2.17
N CYS A 486 0.35 8.32 -2.63
CA CYS A 486 0.83 9.44 -1.80
C CYS A 486 -0.06 10.70 -1.93
N GLY A 487 -0.97 10.73 -2.91
CA GLY A 487 -1.86 11.86 -3.25
C GLY A 487 -2.96 12.16 -2.23
N SER A 488 -3.05 11.34 -1.18
CA SER A 488 -4.04 11.49 -0.10
C SER A 488 -3.64 12.52 0.97
N VAL A 489 -2.47 13.17 0.86
CA VAL A 489 -2.09 14.29 1.75
C VAL A 489 -2.81 15.56 1.30
N ILE A 490 -3.98 15.82 1.89
CA ILE A 490 -4.73 17.05 1.64
C ILE A 490 -3.99 18.23 2.28
N LEU A 491 -3.33 19.04 1.44
CA LEU A 491 -2.82 20.34 1.88
C LEU A 491 -3.99 21.29 2.14
N HIS A 492 -3.92 22.04 3.24
CA HIS A 492 -4.91 23.09 3.50
C HIS A 492 -4.97 24.07 2.31
N PRO A 493 -6.16 24.56 1.89
CA PRO A 493 -6.30 25.40 0.70
C PRO A 493 -5.43 26.67 0.71
N SER A 494 -5.08 27.19 1.91
CA SER A 494 -4.17 28.34 2.06
C SER A 494 -2.69 28.00 1.88
N SER A 495 -2.34 26.72 1.86
CA SER A 495 -0.97 26.18 1.78
C SER A 495 -0.70 25.49 0.45
N GLN A 496 -1.67 25.45 -0.45
CA GLN A 496 -1.55 24.78 -1.74
C GLN A 496 -0.81 25.70 -2.72
N PRO A 497 0.37 25.30 -3.24
CA PRO A 497 1.07 26.08 -4.24
C PRO A 497 0.24 26.15 -5.55
N PRO A 498 0.43 27.20 -6.39
CA PRO A 498 -0.32 27.37 -7.64
C PRO A 498 -0.25 26.16 -8.58
N HIS A 499 0.85 25.41 -8.50
CA HIS A 499 1.05 24.13 -9.18
C HIS A 499 1.60 23.13 -8.16
N PRO A 500 0.74 22.30 -7.53
CA PRO A 500 1.21 21.24 -6.64
C PRO A 500 1.97 20.20 -7.44
N PRO A 501 3.05 19.62 -6.88
CA PRO A 501 3.69 18.46 -7.51
C PRO A 501 2.66 17.34 -7.68
N PRO A 502 2.80 16.44 -8.67
CA PRO A 502 1.81 15.40 -8.95
C PRO A 502 1.40 14.56 -7.73
N CYS A 503 2.33 14.31 -6.81
CA CYS A 503 2.08 13.58 -5.56
C CYS A 503 1.27 14.35 -4.50
N ALA A 504 1.05 15.66 -4.68
CA ALA A 504 0.26 16.51 -3.81
C ALA A 504 -1.04 17.00 -4.48
N GLN A 505 -1.36 16.47 -5.67
CA GLN A 505 -2.62 16.72 -6.34
C GLN A 505 -3.66 15.70 -5.88
N PRO A 506 -4.92 16.11 -5.63
CA PRO A 506 -5.98 15.17 -5.31
C PRO A 506 -6.16 14.13 -6.42
N TRP A 507 -6.36 12.87 -6.03
CA TRP A 507 -6.48 11.72 -6.94
C TRP A 507 -7.52 11.95 -8.07
N TYR A 508 -8.62 12.65 -7.75
CA TYR A 508 -9.73 12.90 -8.68
C TYR A 508 -9.43 13.99 -9.73
N TRP A 509 -8.25 14.62 -9.69
CA TRP A 509 -7.79 15.51 -10.77
C TRP A 509 -7.26 14.69 -11.95
N ASN A 510 -6.61 13.56 -11.69
CA ASN A 510 -6.13 12.63 -12.70
C ASN A 510 -6.34 11.17 -12.25
N PRO A 511 -7.55 10.62 -12.40
CA PRO A 511 -7.83 9.24 -11.96
C PRO A 511 -6.99 8.20 -12.71
N ASN A 512 -6.53 8.50 -13.94
CA ASN A 512 -5.67 7.60 -14.69
C ASN A 512 -4.29 7.44 -14.04
N SER A 513 -3.72 8.51 -13.45
CA SER A 513 -2.41 8.39 -12.78
C SER A 513 -2.47 7.49 -11.53
N VAL A 514 -3.61 7.48 -10.85
CA VAL A 514 -3.87 6.65 -9.66
C VAL A 514 -3.96 5.16 -10.01
N MET A 515 -4.35 4.87 -11.26
CA MET A 515 -4.45 3.53 -11.83
C MET A 515 -3.33 3.26 -12.85
N ALA A 516 -2.26 4.06 -12.93
CA ALA A 516 -1.30 4.02 -14.04
C ALA A 516 -0.58 2.67 -14.20
N ALA A 517 -0.34 1.93 -13.10
CA ALA A 517 0.19 0.57 -13.16
C ALA A 517 -0.81 -0.46 -13.76
N ALA A 518 -2.11 -0.13 -13.79
CA ALA A 518 -3.16 -0.89 -14.48
C ALA A 518 -3.20 -0.63 -15.99
N GLN A 519 -2.60 0.47 -16.45
CA GLN A 519 -2.69 0.98 -17.82
C GLN A 519 -1.38 0.85 -18.61
N GLU A 520 -0.35 0.15 -18.10
CA GLU A 520 0.93 0.05 -18.83
C GLU A 520 0.75 -0.50 -20.25
N LYS A 521 1.15 0.40 -21.16
CA LYS A 521 1.21 0.39 -22.61
C LYS A 521 1.52 -0.97 -23.23
N GLY A 522 0.54 -1.49 -23.97
CA GLY A 522 0.80 -2.33 -25.12
C GLY A 522 -0.47 -3.01 -25.59
N HIS A 523 -0.59 -3.19 -26.90
CA HIS A 523 -1.30 -4.33 -27.49
C HIS A 523 -0.62 -5.62 -27.00
N PHE A 524 -0.68 -5.90 -25.70
CA PHE A 524 -0.26 -7.16 -25.15
C PHE A 524 -1.39 -8.11 -25.46
N ALA A 525 -1.09 -9.07 -26.33
CA ALA A 525 -1.98 -10.18 -26.64
C ALA A 525 -2.69 -10.60 -25.35
N VAL A 526 -4.02 -10.54 -25.36
CA VAL A 526 -4.86 -11.18 -24.35
C VAL A 526 -4.24 -12.55 -24.18
N ALA A 527 -3.55 -12.79 -23.06
CA ALA A 527 -2.95 -14.10 -22.80
C ALA A 527 -4.09 -15.08 -22.99
N ALA A 528 -3.98 -15.96 -24.00
CA ALA A 528 -5.11 -16.74 -24.49
C ALA A 528 -5.82 -17.35 -23.29
N SER A 529 -7.06 -16.93 -23.04
CA SER A 529 -7.80 -17.34 -21.85
C SER A 529 -7.80 -18.86 -21.84
N SER A 530 -7.32 -19.48 -20.75
CA SER A 530 -7.31 -20.93 -20.64
C SER A 530 -8.74 -21.43 -20.89
N PRO A 531 -8.96 -22.51 -21.67
CA PRO A 531 -10.29 -23.07 -21.88
C PRO A 531 -11.02 -23.34 -20.56
N VAL A 532 -10.26 -23.66 -19.50
CA VAL A 532 -10.73 -23.86 -18.13
C VAL A 532 -11.42 -22.62 -17.57
N GLU A 533 -10.93 -21.42 -17.89
CA GLU A 533 -11.50 -20.16 -17.42
C GLU A 533 -12.85 -19.84 -18.09
N GLY A 534 -13.09 -20.37 -19.29
CA GLY A 534 -14.24 -20.03 -20.13
C GLY A 534 -13.91 -18.98 -21.18
N SER A 535 -14.71 -18.95 -22.24
CA SER A 535 -14.50 -18.08 -23.41
C SER A 535 -14.77 -16.61 -23.09
N ASP A 536 -14.18 -15.69 -23.86
CA ASP A 536 -14.49 -14.26 -23.77
C ASP A 536 -15.99 -13.98 -23.95
N GLU A 537 -16.66 -14.78 -24.78
CA GLU A 537 -18.10 -14.66 -25.03
C GLU A 537 -18.94 -14.93 -23.77
N LEU A 538 -18.51 -15.85 -22.91
CA LEU A 538 -19.14 -16.10 -21.61
C LEU A 538 -19.14 -14.83 -20.76
N TYR A 539 -17.99 -14.16 -20.67
CA TYR A 539 -17.84 -12.96 -19.86
C TYR A 539 -18.54 -11.76 -20.47
N ARG A 540 -18.48 -11.59 -21.80
CA ARG A 540 -19.24 -10.57 -22.52
C ARG A 540 -20.73 -10.73 -22.25
N THR A 541 -21.30 -11.92 -22.48
CA THR A 541 -22.72 -12.21 -22.21
C THR A 541 -23.11 -11.95 -20.76
N GLY A 542 -22.19 -12.19 -19.82
CA GLY A 542 -22.43 -11.93 -18.40
C GLY A 542 -22.29 -10.46 -17.99
N ILE A 543 -21.67 -9.59 -18.80
CA ILE A 543 -21.49 -8.15 -18.51
C ILE A 543 -22.42 -7.26 -19.33
N ILE A 544 -22.56 -7.57 -20.61
CA ILE A 544 -23.21 -6.81 -21.68
C ILE A 544 -24.47 -7.59 -22.05
#